data_AF-A0A4Q9DV50-F1
#
_entry.id   AF-A0A4Q9DV50-F1
#
_cell.length_a   1.000
_cell.length_b   1.000
_cell.length_c   1.000
_cell.angle_alpha   90.00
_cell.angle_beta   90.00
_cell.angle_gamma   90.00
#
_symmetry.space_group_name_H-M   'P 1'
#
loop_
_entity.id
_entity.type
_entity.pdbx_description
1 polymer ?
#
loop_
_entity_poly.entity_id
_entity_poly.type
_entity_poly.pdbx_seq_one_letter_code
_entity_poly.pdbx_strand_id
1 'polypeptide(L)'
;MTTRAGTLFEQLNAPFPFAEYQYDSFGDHCYISGQSVTERLNQVLGVGYWKYEGLQHTEKIVQDPNGKNPRVKIYVQFSFFNADLQEWITFIDVGSEQIKTGMNEGDATKSAITDGMKKCASRIGVASDLYKGLIRWNKQQQTILLPDHYQQYYQEKCWVNAPVATSPSLSNNRTSRKSELTDKLKNKSSAIQQKIKAAWQELAGSLDGLDEWYAKKQQEQATDQQLLSILQKKLIEKRSAASAQIK
;
A
#
# COMPACT_ATOMS: atom_id res chain seq x y z
N MET A 1 -30.10 -24.11 -14.29
CA MET A 1 -28.69 -24.52 -14.10
C MET A 1 -27.93 -24.10 -15.35
N THR A 2 -27.20 -22.99 -15.30
CA THR A 2 -26.32 -22.55 -16.39
C THR A 2 -25.17 -23.53 -16.52
N THR A 3 -25.08 -24.22 -17.64
CA THR A 3 -23.93 -25.04 -18.05
C THR A 3 -22.68 -24.18 -17.95
N ARG A 4 -21.82 -24.45 -16.97
CA ARG A 4 -20.53 -23.76 -16.82
C ARG A 4 -19.66 -24.13 -18.03
N ALA A 5 -19.45 -23.18 -18.94
CA ALA A 5 -18.50 -23.34 -20.03
C ALA A 5 -17.07 -23.23 -19.46
N GLY A 6 -16.37 -24.37 -19.39
CA GLY A 6 -14.95 -24.43 -19.04
C GLY A 6 -14.64 -25.05 -17.68
N THR A 7 -13.40 -25.51 -17.54
CA THR A 7 -12.86 -26.08 -16.29
C THR A 7 -12.76 -25.01 -15.19
N LEU A 8 -12.66 -25.43 -13.92
CA LEU A 8 -12.47 -24.51 -12.80
C LEU A 8 -11.23 -23.62 -13.00
N PHE A 9 -10.14 -24.22 -13.48
CA PHE A 9 -8.90 -23.51 -13.76
C PHE A 9 -9.08 -22.45 -14.85
N GLU A 10 -9.79 -22.77 -15.94
CA GLU A 10 -10.11 -21.81 -17.01
C GLU A 10 -10.94 -20.63 -16.49
N GLN A 11 -11.92 -20.89 -15.62
CA GLN A 11 -12.75 -19.83 -15.03
C GLN A 11 -11.95 -18.91 -14.11
N LEU A 12 -11.04 -19.47 -13.30
CA LEU A 12 -10.15 -18.71 -12.41
C LEU A 12 -9.10 -17.92 -13.21
N ASN A 13 -8.56 -18.49 -14.28
CA ASN A 13 -7.52 -17.89 -15.11
C ASN A 13 -8.04 -17.01 -16.24
N ALA A 14 -9.36 -16.96 -16.49
CA ALA A 14 -9.93 -16.08 -17.49
C ALA A 14 -9.49 -14.63 -17.26
N PRO A 15 -9.20 -13.87 -18.35
CA PRO A 15 -8.55 -12.57 -18.21
C PRO A 15 -9.40 -11.59 -17.42
N PHE A 16 -8.72 -10.60 -16.84
CA PHE A 16 -9.34 -9.44 -16.18
C PHE A 16 -9.68 -8.37 -17.22
N PRO A 17 -10.64 -7.47 -16.94
CA PRO A 17 -10.81 -6.25 -17.71
C PRO A 17 -9.50 -5.48 -17.86
N PHE A 18 -9.29 -4.85 -19.02
CA PHE A 18 -8.02 -4.16 -19.32
C PHE A 18 -7.66 -3.09 -18.28
N ALA A 19 -8.68 -2.40 -17.74
CA ALA A 19 -8.53 -1.36 -16.73
C ALA A 19 -8.06 -1.86 -15.35
N GLU A 20 -8.10 -3.17 -15.09
CA GLU A 20 -7.66 -3.76 -13.83
C GLU A 20 -6.17 -4.09 -13.78
N TYR A 21 -5.52 -4.20 -14.95
CA TYR A 21 -4.07 -4.34 -15.00
C TYR A 21 -3.41 -3.01 -14.65
N GLN A 22 -2.44 -3.10 -13.75
CA GLN A 22 -1.62 -2.00 -13.27
C GLN A 22 -0.16 -2.34 -13.52
N TYR A 23 0.70 -1.34 -13.45
CA TYR A 23 2.14 -1.51 -13.57
C TYR A 23 2.84 -0.75 -12.44
N ASP A 24 3.97 -1.28 -11.99
CA ASP A 24 4.77 -0.63 -10.96
C ASP A 24 5.38 0.69 -11.48
N SER A 25 5.84 1.55 -10.56
CA SER A 25 6.41 2.86 -10.93
C SER A 25 7.66 2.77 -11.81
N PHE A 26 8.29 1.60 -11.88
CA PHE A 26 9.47 1.33 -12.72
C PHE A 26 9.07 0.78 -14.11
N GLY A 27 7.79 0.42 -14.29
CA GLY A 27 7.24 -0.18 -15.49
C GLY A 27 7.77 -1.58 -15.77
N ASP A 28 8.32 -2.26 -14.75
CA ASP A 28 8.95 -3.57 -14.90
C ASP A 28 7.96 -4.71 -14.71
N HIS A 29 6.94 -4.50 -13.87
CA HIS A 29 6.00 -5.55 -13.50
C HIS A 29 4.56 -5.11 -13.70
N CYS A 30 3.82 -5.92 -14.47
CA CYS A 30 2.36 -5.87 -14.51
C CYS A 30 1.80 -6.58 -13.28
N TYR A 31 0.76 -6.03 -12.67
CA TYR A 31 0.05 -6.64 -11.56
C TYR A 31 -1.44 -6.34 -11.61
N ILE A 32 -2.21 -7.12 -10.85
CA ILE A 32 -3.61 -6.83 -10.55
C ILE A 32 -3.77 -6.58 -9.05
N SER A 33 -4.81 -5.82 -8.71
CA SER A 33 -5.12 -5.48 -7.33
C SER A 33 -5.56 -6.70 -6.51
N GLY A 34 -5.38 -6.66 -5.19
CA GLY A 34 -5.93 -7.70 -4.31
C GLY A 34 -7.47 -7.79 -4.36
N GLN A 35 -8.12 -6.66 -4.64
CA GLN A 35 -9.58 -6.58 -4.82
C GLN A 35 -10.03 -7.37 -6.05
N SER A 36 -9.37 -7.17 -7.20
CA SER A 36 -9.63 -7.92 -8.43
C SER A 36 -9.53 -9.43 -8.23
N VAL A 37 -8.49 -9.88 -7.51
CA VAL A 37 -8.31 -11.30 -7.17
C VAL A 37 -9.45 -11.80 -6.27
N THR A 38 -9.83 -11.03 -5.26
CA THR A 38 -10.92 -11.35 -4.33
C THR A 38 -12.26 -11.48 -5.07
N GLU A 39 -12.55 -10.56 -5.99
CA GLU A 39 -13.76 -10.58 -6.81
C GLU A 39 -13.80 -11.80 -7.72
N ARG A 40 -12.67 -12.15 -8.36
CA ARG A 40 -12.57 -13.39 -9.16
C ARG A 40 -12.82 -14.64 -8.33
N LEU A 41 -12.22 -14.73 -7.13
CA LEU A 41 -12.43 -15.85 -6.22
C LEU A 41 -13.89 -15.95 -5.79
N ASN A 42 -14.52 -14.83 -5.41
CA ASN A 42 -15.94 -14.78 -5.06
C ASN A 42 -16.84 -15.17 -6.24
N GLN A 43 -16.52 -14.74 -7.46
CA GLN A 43 -17.29 -15.05 -8.65
C GLN A 43 -17.24 -16.55 -8.99
N VAL A 44 -16.06 -17.17 -8.89
CA VAL A 44 -15.83 -18.55 -9.38
C VAL A 44 -16.06 -19.59 -8.30
N LEU A 45 -15.50 -19.38 -7.09
CA LEU A 45 -15.61 -20.30 -5.97
C LEU A 45 -16.86 -20.05 -5.11
N GLY A 46 -17.34 -18.80 -5.08
CA GLY A 46 -18.43 -18.39 -4.21
C GLY A 46 -17.94 -17.83 -2.87
N VAL A 47 -18.68 -16.86 -2.32
CA VAL A 47 -18.42 -16.31 -0.99
C VAL A 47 -18.58 -17.40 0.06
N GLY A 48 -17.61 -17.53 0.96
CA GLY A 48 -17.60 -18.55 2.03
C GLY A 48 -16.93 -19.87 1.65
N TYR A 49 -16.57 -20.08 0.37
CA TYR A 49 -15.88 -21.29 -0.11
C TYR A 49 -14.37 -21.11 -0.29
N TRP A 50 -13.83 -20.01 0.23
CA TRP A 50 -12.41 -19.75 0.29
C TRP A 50 -12.08 -18.83 1.46
N LYS A 51 -10.84 -18.89 1.95
CA LYS A 51 -10.32 -18.07 3.05
C LYS A 51 -8.81 -17.95 2.95
N TYR A 52 -8.25 -16.92 3.57
CA TYR A 52 -6.82 -16.77 3.75
C TYR A 52 -6.49 -16.16 5.11
N GLU A 53 -5.29 -16.45 5.61
CA GLU A 53 -4.80 -15.98 6.89
C GLU A 53 -3.30 -15.66 6.79
N GLY A 54 -2.91 -14.46 7.21
CA GLY A 54 -1.51 -14.14 7.44
C GLY A 54 -1.03 -14.78 8.74
N LEU A 55 -0.04 -15.67 8.67
CA LEU A 55 0.49 -16.36 9.83
C LEU A 55 1.40 -15.42 10.62
N GLN A 56 0.84 -14.61 11.52
CA GLN A 56 1.53 -13.52 12.21
C GLN A 56 2.80 -13.95 12.94
N HIS A 57 2.83 -15.16 13.51
CA HIS A 57 4.01 -15.73 14.18
C HIS A 57 5.20 -15.99 13.23
N THR A 58 4.99 -15.89 11.92
CA THR A 58 6.01 -16.06 10.88
C THR A 58 6.53 -14.74 10.34
N GLU A 59 5.97 -13.61 10.77
CA GLU A 59 6.35 -12.28 10.33
C GLU A 59 7.82 -11.99 10.67
N LYS A 60 8.58 -11.55 9.67
CA LYS A 60 9.97 -11.13 9.82
C LYS A 60 10.21 -9.85 9.05
N ILE A 61 10.79 -8.87 9.72
CA ILE A 61 11.39 -7.70 9.07
C ILE A 61 12.82 -8.07 8.69
N VAL A 62 13.06 -8.26 7.40
CA VAL A 62 14.38 -8.58 6.84
C VAL A 62 15.02 -7.28 6.37
N GLN A 63 16.20 -6.96 6.92
CA GLN A 63 17.00 -5.85 6.41
C GLN A 63 17.84 -6.33 5.22
N ASP A 64 17.84 -5.56 4.12
CA ASP A 64 18.79 -5.78 3.04
C ASP A 64 20.23 -5.59 3.55
N PRO A 65 21.24 -6.26 2.98
CA PRO A 65 22.66 -6.12 3.38
C PRO A 65 23.16 -4.67 3.35
N ASN A 66 22.55 -3.84 2.50
CA ASN A 66 22.87 -2.42 2.35
C ASN A 66 22.12 -1.51 3.34
N GLY A 67 21.24 -2.06 4.19
CA GLY A 67 20.47 -1.35 5.21
C GLY A 67 19.37 -0.40 4.69
N LYS A 68 19.23 -0.23 3.37
CA LYS A 68 18.42 0.85 2.79
C LYS A 68 16.93 0.56 2.68
N ASN A 69 16.51 -0.71 2.71
CA ASN A 69 15.13 -1.09 2.39
C ASN A 69 14.67 -2.31 3.20
N PRO A 70 14.21 -2.13 4.46
CA PRO A 70 13.65 -3.25 5.19
C PRO A 70 12.40 -3.79 4.48
N ARG A 71 12.23 -5.10 4.50
CA ARG A 71 11.09 -5.82 3.90
C ARG A 71 10.38 -6.65 4.95
N VAL A 72 9.05 -6.57 4.98
CA VAL A 72 8.22 -7.52 5.73
C VAL A 72 8.08 -8.77 4.89
N LYS A 73 8.38 -9.94 5.48
CA LYS A 73 8.06 -11.25 4.92
C LYS A 73 7.13 -11.99 5.88
N ILE A 74 6.09 -12.62 5.35
CA ILE A 74 5.10 -13.37 6.13
C ILE A 74 4.60 -14.55 5.32
N TYR A 75 4.39 -15.71 5.96
CA TYR A 75 3.68 -16.81 5.33
C TYR A 75 2.17 -16.57 5.36
N VAL A 76 1.52 -16.84 4.24
CA VAL A 76 0.07 -16.72 4.08
C VAL A 76 -0.48 -18.09 3.78
N GLN A 77 -1.43 -18.53 4.60
CA GLN A 77 -2.20 -19.73 4.37
C GLN A 77 -3.44 -19.37 3.56
N PHE A 78 -3.70 -20.08 2.48
CA PHE A 78 -4.90 -19.95 1.66
C PHE A 78 -5.60 -21.30 1.61
N SER A 79 -6.90 -21.30 1.82
CA SER A 79 -7.73 -22.51 1.72
C SER A 79 -8.93 -22.26 0.84
N PHE A 80 -9.33 -23.25 0.04
CA PHE A 80 -10.60 -23.26 -0.67
C PHE A 80 -11.28 -24.62 -0.54
N PHE A 81 -12.60 -24.63 -0.63
CA PHE A 81 -13.38 -25.85 -0.58
C PHE A 81 -13.49 -26.45 -1.99
N ASN A 82 -13.01 -27.67 -2.16
CA ASN A 82 -13.18 -28.44 -3.38
C ASN A 82 -14.49 -29.23 -3.29
N ALA A 83 -15.47 -28.85 -4.12
CA ALA A 83 -16.79 -29.49 -4.12
C ALA A 83 -16.78 -30.93 -4.65
N ASP A 84 -15.83 -31.29 -5.52
CA ASP A 84 -15.75 -32.65 -6.05
C ASP A 84 -15.17 -33.62 -5.01
N LEU A 85 -14.19 -33.15 -4.24
CA LEU A 85 -13.52 -33.92 -3.19
C LEU A 85 -14.21 -33.80 -1.81
N GLN A 86 -15.14 -32.85 -1.66
CA GLN A 86 -15.80 -32.52 -0.40
C GLN A 86 -14.82 -32.17 0.73
N GLU A 87 -13.70 -31.51 0.40
CA GLU A 87 -12.65 -31.17 1.36
C GLU A 87 -12.08 -29.77 1.17
N TRP A 88 -11.43 -29.24 2.22
CA TRP A 88 -10.67 -28.00 2.15
C TRP A 88 -9.24 -28.27 1.71
N ILE A 89 -8.85 -27.72 0.56
CA ILE A 89 -7.48 -27.76 0.07
C ILE A 89 -6.76 -26.50 0.55
N THR A 90 -5.57 -26.67 1.11
CA THR A 90 -4.79 -25.57 1.71
C THR A 90 -3.39 -25.48 1.11
N PHE A 91 -2.94 -24.25 0.85
CA PHE A 91 -1.59 -23.94 0.41
C PHE A 91 -0.98 -22.86 1.32
N ILE A 92 0.34 -22.81 1.34
CA ILE A 92 1.08 -21.75 2.00
C ILE A 92 2.06 -21.15 1.00
N ASP A 93 2.10 -19.82 0.93
CA ASP A 93 3.10 -19.09 0.15
C ASP A 93 3.64 -17.89 0.94
N VAL A 94 4.73 -17.30 0.48
CA VAL A 94 5.38 -16.17 1.12
C VAL A 94 4.95 -14.84 0.48
N GLY A 95 4.36 -13.99 1.31
CA GLY A 95 4.10 -12.60 1.03
C GLY A 95 5.30 -11.72 1.37
N SER A 96 5.53 -10.66 0.58
CA SER A 96 6.66 -9.75 0.79
C SER A 96 6.31 -8.31 0.38
N GLU A 97 6.56 -7.35 1.25
CA GLU A 97 6.44 -5.92 0.93
C GLU A 97 7.64 -5.14 1.46
N GLN A 98 8.11 -4.17 0.68
CA GLN A 98 9.14 -3.23 1.10
C GLN A 98 8.53 -2.10 1.94
N ILE A 99 9.12 -1.82 3.10
CA ILE A 99 8.72 -0.70 3.95
C ILE A 99 9.27 0.58 3.30
N LYS A 100 8.39 1.35 2.66
CA LYS A 100 8.73 2.61 1.97
C LYS A 100 8.80 3.76 2.97
N THR A 101 9.52 4.83 2.63
CA THR A 101 9.57 6.04 3.45
C THR A 101 8.16 6.58 3.70
N GLY A 102 7.78 6.70 4.99
CA GLY A 102 6.45 7.15 5.41
C GLY A 102 5.38 6.06 5.48
N MET A 103 5.70 4.82 5.14
CA MET A 103 4.83 3.66 5.34
C MET A 103 5.07 3.10 6.76
N ASN A 104 4.00 2.84 7.51
CA ASN A 104 4.11 2.13 8.78
C ASN A 104 4.23 0.61 8.55
N GLU A 105 4.79 -0.09 9.53
CA GLU A 105 4.99 -1.55 9.46
C GLU A 105 3.68 -2.31 9.26
N GLY A 106 2.60 -1.90 9.93
CA GLY A 106 1.30 -2.56 9.81
C GLY A 106 0.72 -2.52 8.39
N ASP A 107 0.92 -1.43 7.65
CA ASP A 107 0.52 -1.32 6.26
C ASP A 107 1.41 -2.18 5.36
N ALA A 108 2.72 -2.27 5.66
CA ALA A 108 3.62 -3.18 4.95
C ALA A 108 3.24 -4.65 5.20
N THR A 109 2.87 -5.03 6.42
CA THR A 109 2.35 -6.36 6.77
C THR A 109 1.07 -6.68 5.99
N LYS A 110 0.10 -5.76 5.92
CA LYS A 110 -1.13 -5.97 5.14
C LYS A 110 -0.85 -6.18 3.65
N SER A 111 0.07 -5.39 3.09
CA SER A 111 0.52 -5.54 1.70
C SER A 111 1.22 -6.89 1.48
N ALA A 112 2.09 -7.31 2.40
CA ALA A 112 2.74 -8.61 2.33
C ALA A 112 1.71 -9.76 2.41
N ILE A 113 0.72 -9.69 3.31
CA ILE A 113 -0.37 -10.68 3.38
C ILE A 113 -1.15 -10.73 2.05
N THR A 114 -1.46 -9.56 1.47
CA THR A 114 -2.14 -9.49 0.17
C THR A 114 -1.30 -10.11 -0.94
N ASP A 115 0.00 -9.84 -0.99
CA ASP A 115 0.93 -10.45 -1.95
C ASP A 115 0.96 -11.98 -1.83
N GLY A 116 1.08 -12.51 -0.60
CA GLY A 116 1.05 -13.95 -0.35
C GLY A 116 -0.27 -14.59 -0.76
N MET A 117 -1.41 -13.94 -0.47
CA MET A 117 -2.73 -14.39 -0.90
C MET A 117 -2.82 -14.47 -2.43
N LYS A 118 -2.37 -13.43 -3.15
CA LYS A 118 -2.40 -13.43 -4.62
C LYS A 118 -1.51 -14.54 -5.22
N LYS A 119 -0.35 -14.81 -4.62
CA LYS A 119 0.52 -15.93 -5.01
C LYS A 119 -0.13 -17.29 -4.78
N CYS A 120 -0.81 -17.49 -3.65
CA CYS A 120 -1.58 -18.72 -3.44
C CYS A 120 -2.71 -18.86 -4.47
N ALA A 121 -3.46 -17.78 -4.73
CA ALA A 121 -4.56 -17.78 -5.68
C ALA A 121 -4.09 -18.09 -7.12
N SER A 122 -2.88 -17.67 -7.49
CA SER A 122 -2.33 -17.97 -8.82
C SER A 122 -2.00 -19.45 -9.03
N ARG A 123 -1.71 -20.20 -7.96
CA ARG A 123 -1.51 -21.66 -8.03
C ARG A 123 -2.76 -22.43 -8.44
N ILE A 124 -3.94 -21.90 -8.10
CA ILE A 124 -5.23 -22.48 -8.51
C ILE A 124 -5.77 -21.90 -9.82
N GLY A 125 -5.03 -20.98 -10.44
CA GLY A 125 -5.34 -20.42 -11.75
C GLY A 125 -5.59 -18.91 -11.76
N VAL A 126 -5.84 -18.25 -10.62
CA VAL A 126 -6.21 -16.82 -10.64
C VAL A 126 -5.05 -15.96 -11.14
N ALA A 127 -5.24 -15.34 -12.31
CA ALA A 127 -4.21 -14.57 -12.99
C ALA A 127 -2.90 -15.34 -13.19
N SER A 128 -2.95 -16.67 -13.33
CA SER A 128 -1.74 -17.50 -13.42
C SER A 128 -0.83 -17.07 -14.57
N ASP A 129 -1.40 -16.63 -15.70
CA ASP A 129 -0.63 -16.17 -16.86
C ASP A 129 0.10 -14.84 -16.62
N LEU A 130 -0.39 -13.99 -15.71
CA LEU A 130 0.33 -12.82 -15.23
C LEU A 130 1.59 -13.24 -14.46
N TYR A 131 1.46 -14.22 -13.55
CA TYR A 131 2.58 -14.74 -12.77
C TYR A 131 3.60 -15.56 -13.59
N LYS A 132 3.17 -16.17 -14.70
CA LYS A 132 4.06 -16.80 -15.70
C LYS A 132 4.77 -15.77 -16.59
N GLY A 133 4.46 -14.48 -16.44
CA GLY A 133 5.01 -13.42 -17.28
C GLY A 133 4.54 -13.49 -18.73
N LEU A 134 3.34 -14.01 -18.99
CA LEU A 134 2.73 -13.98 -20.32
C LEU A 134 2.00 -12.65 -20.58
N ILE A 135 1.58 -11.97 -19.51
CA ILE A 135 1.03 -10.61 -19.54
C ILE A 135 2.14 -9.64 -19.14
N ARG A 136 2.46 -8.68 -20.01
CA ARG A 136 3.61 -7.78 -19.82
C ARG A 136 3.25 -6.33 -20.12
N TRP A 137 3.99 -5.41 -19.53
CA TRP A 137 3.95 -4.00 -19.92
C TRP A 137 4.94 -3.72 -21.05
N ASN A 138 4.46 -3.18 -22.17
CA ASN A 138 5.33 -2.65 -23.22
C ASN A 138 5.64 -1.17 -22.93
N LYS A 139 6.86 -0.90 -22.46
CA LYS A 139 7.32 0.46 -22.15
C LYS A 139 7.31 1.39 -23.37
N GLN A 140 7.61 0.89 -24.56
CA GLN A 140 7.67 1.73 -25.77
C GLN A 140 6.28 2.16 -26.23
N GLN A 141 5.31 1.24 -26.16
CA GLN A 141 3.94 1.47 -26.60
C GLN A 141 3.02 1.97 -25.47
N GLN A 142 3.50 2.00 -24.23
CA GLN A 142 2.72 2.31 -23.03
C GLN A 142 1.41 1.49 -22.98
N THR A 143 1.51 0.18 -23.22
CA THR A 143 0.35 -0.71 -23.29
C THR A 143 0.62 -2.06 -22.63
N ILE A 144 -0.44 -2.73 -22.17
CA ILE A 144 -0.39 -4.10 -21.68
C ILE A 144 -0.45 -5.05 -22.88
N LEU A 145 0.55 -5.91 -23.00
CA LEU A 145 0.58 -7.02 -23.94
C LEU A 145 -0.11 -8.21 -23.30
N LEU A 146 -1.15 -8.70 -23.97
CA LEU A 146 -1.92 -9.88 -23.59
C LEU A 146 -1.58 -11.04 -24.54
N PRO A 147 -1.66 -12.29 -24.08
CA PRO A 147 -1.57 -13.46 -24.96
C PRO A 147 -2.64 -13.44 -26.06
N ASP A 148 -2.29 -13.88 -27.27
CA ASP A 148 -3.20 -13.88 -28.42
C ASP A 148 -4.50 -14.66 -28.18
N HIS A 149 -4.43 -15.74 -27.40
CA HIS A 149 -5.61 -16.56 -27.08
C HIS A 149 -6.67 -15.83 -26.22
N TYR A 150 -6.36 -14.66 -25.66
CA TYR A 150 -7.37 -13.83 -24.97
C TYR A 150 -8.19 -12.96 -25.91
N GLN A 151 -7.79 -12.75 -27.16
CA GLN A 151 -8.48 -11.84 -28.09
C GLN A 151 -9.96 -12.19 -28.23
N GLN A 152 -10.27 -13.48 -28.42
CA GLN A 152 -11.65 -13.95 -28.53
C GLN A 152 -12.46 -13.66 -27.25
N TYR A 153 -11.89 -13.94 -26.07
CA TYR A 153 -12.56 -13.70 -24.80
C TYR A 153 -12.91 -12.22 -24.61
N TYR A 154 -11.98 -11.31 -24.94
CA TYR A 154 -12.25 -9.87 -24.84
C TYR A 154 -13.33 -9.41 -25.82
N GLN A 155 -13.36 -9.97 -27.03
CA GLN A 155 -14.41 -9.69 -28.02
C GLN A 155 -15.79 -10.11 -27.49
N GLU A 156 -15.89 -11.34 -26.96
CA GLU A 156 -17.13 -11.88 -26.39
C GLU A 156 -17.63 -11.08 -25.16
N LYS A 157 -16.71 -10.52 -24.36
CA LYS A 157 -17.04 -9.67 -23.22
C LYS A 157 -17.28 -8.20 -23.57
N CYS A 158 -17.14 -7.82 -24.84
CA CYS A 158 -17.16 -6.42 -25.27
C CYS A 158 -16.14 -5.55 -24.51
N TRP A 159 -14.98 -6.11 -24.15
CA TRP A 159 -13.87 -5.40 -23.51
C TRP A 159 -12.88 -4.81 -24.52
N VAL A 160 -13.08 -5.07 -25.82
CA VAL A 160 -12.26 -4.49 -26.89
C VAL A 160 -12.76 -3.08 -27.21
N ASN A 161 -11.85 -2.12 -27.26
CA ASN A 161 -12.06 -0.78 -27.82
C ASN A 161 -13.03 0.15 -27.07
N ALA A 162 -12.71 0.48 -25.81
CA ALA A 162 -12.57 1.92 -25.60
C ALA A 162 -11.18 2.25 -26.15
N PRO A 163 -11.00 3.19 -27.12
CA PRO A 163 -9.67 3.77 -27.32
C PRO A 163 -9.18 4.10 -25.93
N VAL A 164 -8.03 3.56 -25.54
CA VAL A 164 -7.39 3.90 -24.28
C VAL A 164 -7.26 5.42 -24.36
N ALA A 165 -8.23 6.11 -23.78
CA ALA A 165 -8.27 7.55 -23.70
C ALA A 165 -7.10 7.82 -22.80
N THR A 166 -5.93 7.99 -23.45
CA THR A 166 -4.59 8.14 -22.91
C THR A 166 -4.73 8.18 -21.43
N SER A 167 -4.74 6.99 -20.78
CA SER A 167 -4.96 6.91 -19.34
C SER A 167 -4.05 7.97 -18.81
N PRO A 168 -4.58 9.04 -18.17
CA PRO A 168 -3.78 10.19 -17.86
C PRO A 168 -2.59 9.59 -17.18
N SER A 169 -1.40 9.90 -17.70
CA SER A 169 -0.20 9.65 -16.92
C SER A 169 -0.60 10.01 -15.50
N LEU A 170 -0.19 9.23 -14.52
CA LEU A 170 -0.20 9.71 -13.16
C LEU A 170 0.74 10.95 -13.04
N SER A 171 0.79 11.88 -14.01
CA SER A 171 0.56 13.29 -13.72
C SER A 171 -0.44 13.38 -12.59
N ASN A 172 0.09 13.87 -11.49
CA ASN A 172 -0.67 14.30 -10.34
C ASN A 172 -1.67 15.39 -10.75
N ASN A 173 -2.78 15.04 -11.42
CA ASN A 173 -3.98 15.88 -11.52
C ASN A 173 -4.82 15.82 -10.23
N ARG A 174 -4.19 15.35 -9.15
CA ARG A 174 -4.47 15.75 -7.77
C ARG A 174 -3.76 17.09 -7.50
N THR A 175 -4.03 18.13 -8.28
CA THR A 175 -3.48 19.48 -8.07
C THR A 175 -4.55 20.56 -8.10
N SER A 176 -5.70 20.36 -8.76
CA SER A 176 -6.79 21.37 -8.73
C SER A 176 -7.75 21.24 -7.55
N ARG A 177 -8.07 20.02 -7.09
CA ARG A 177 -8.74 19.80 -5.78
C ARG A 177 -7.76 19.68 -4.61
N LYS A 178 -6.48 19.48 -4.93
CA LYS A 178 -5.42 19.39 -3.93
C LYS A 178 -4.87 20.77 -3.59
N SER A 179 -5.05 21.84 -4.37
CA SER A 179 -4.74 23.19 -3.86
C SER A 179 -5.69 23.54 -2.71
N GLU A 180 -7.00 23.34 -2.84
CA GLU A 180 -7.93 23.56 -1.71
C GLU A 180 -7.70 22.62 -0.52
N LEU A 181 -7.36 21.34 -0.76
CA LEU A 181 -7.09 20.41 0.34
C LEU A 181 -5.68 20.56 0.94
N THR A 182 -4.68 20.97 0.16
CA THR A 182 -3.33 21.29 0.67
C THR A 182 -3.26 22.66 1.29
N ASP A 183 -4.10 23.62 0.91
CA ASP A 183 -4.24 24.88 1.66
C ASP A 183 -5.02 24.63 2.96
N LYS A 184 -5.97 23.68 2.97
CA LYS A 184 -6.59 23.17 4.22
C LYS A 184 -5.68 22.26 5.07
N LEU A 185 -4.70 21.56 4.48
CA LEU A 185 -3.73 20.71 5.19
C LEU A 185 -2.45 21.47 5.61
N LYS A 186 -2.04 22.52 4.88
CA LYS A 186 -1.02 23.48 5.32
C LYS A 186 -1.47 24.26 6.56
N ASN A 187 -2.79 24.39 6.76
CA ASN A 187 -3.39 24.94 7.97
C ASN A 187 -3.62 23.91 9.08
N LYS A 188 -3.36 22.61 8.87
CA LYS A 188 -3.32 21.65 9.97
C LYS A 188 -1.93 21.68 10.56
N SER A 189 -1.80 22.38 11.70
CA SER A 189 -0.56 22.38 12.48
C SER A 189 -0.09 20.93 12.66
N SER A 190 1.13 20.62 12.25
CA SER A 190 1.74 19.31 12.49
C SER A 190 1.61 18.95 13.97
N ALA A 191 1.43 17.67 14.31
CA ALA A 191 1.41 17.22 15.70
C ALA A 191 2.67 17.69 16.47
N ILE A 192 3.78 17.89 15.77
CA ILE A 192 5.01 18.44 16.35
C ILE A 192 4.87 19.94 16.65
N GLN A 193 4.24 20.72 15.78
CA GLN A 193 3.98 22.15 16.01
C GLN A 193 3.06 22.37 17.22
N GLN A 194 2.09 21.49 17.46
CA GLN A 194 1.26 21.55 18.67
C GLN A 194 2.09 21.30 19.93
N LYS A 195 3.03 20.35 19.90
CA LYS A 195 3.97 20.09 21.00
C LYS A 195 4.91 21.27 21.25
N ILE A 196 5.38 21.93 20.18
CA ILE A 196 6.21 23.13 20.27
C ILE A 196 5.42 24.29 20.92
N LYS A 197 4.17 24.53 20.49
CA LYS A 197 3.29 25.54 21.10
C LYS A 197 3.06 25.28 22.59
N ALA A 198 2.76 24.04 22.97
CA ALA A 198 2.55 23.66 24.37
C ALA A 198 3.81 23.86 25.21
N ALA A 199 4.97 23.41 24.72
CA ALA A 199 6.25 23.56 25.43
C ALA A 199 6.65 25.04 25.58
N TRP A 200 6.40 25.87 24.56
CA TRP A 200 6.63 27.31 24.64
C TRP A 200 5.72 27.98 25.66
N GLN A 201 4.42 27.71 25.62
CA GLN A 201 3.45 28.29 26.54
C GLN A 201 3.78 27.96 28.00
N GLU A 202 4.24 26.74 28.28
CA GLU A 202 4.71 26.36 29.62
C GLU A 202 5.99 27.14 30.04
N LEU A 203 6.89 27.39 29.09
CA LEU A 203 8.15 28.07 29.35
C LEU A 203 7.96 29.58 29.56
N ALA A 204 7.25 30.24 28.64
CA ALA A 204 7.08 31.69 28.57
C ALA A 204 5.82 32.20 29.30
N GLY A 205 4.86 31.33 29.62
CA GLY A 205 3.59 31.71 30.26
C GLY A 205 2.52 32.22 29.28
N SER A 206 2.91 32.64 28.07
CA SER A 206 2.02 32.98 26.97
C SER A 206 2.57 32.48 25.63
N LEU A 207 1.80 32.62 24.55
CA LEU A 207 2.25 32.32 23.18
C LEU A 207 2.90 33.52 22.49
N ASP A 208 3.03 34.66 23.18
CA ASP A 208 3.63 35.86 22.60
C ASP A 208 5.11 35.62 22.29
N GLY A 209 5.56 36.12 21.14
CA GLY A 209 6.94 35.96 20.66
C GLY A 209 7.29 34.55 20.14
N LEU A 210 6.36 33.58 20.17
CA LEU A 210 6.62 32.24 19.63
C LEU A 210 6.92 32.28 18.14
N ASP A 211 6.14 33.02 17.35
CA ASP A 211 6.29 33.05 15.89
C ASP A 211 7.63 33.71 15.49
N GLU A 212 8.04 34.79 16.17
CA GLU A 212 9.33 35.45 15.96
C GLU A 212 10.50 34.54 16.32
N TRP A 213 10.43 33.86 17.48
CA TRP A 213 11.44 32.91 17.90
C TRP A 213 11.54 31.72 16.93
N TYR A 214 10.40 31.17 16.52
CA TYR A 214 10.33 30.04 15.61
C TYR A 214 10.88 30.40 14.23
N ALA A 215 10.51 31.56 13.67
CA ALA A 215 11.05 32.07 12.41
C ALA A 215 12.57 32.29 12.48
N LYS A 216 13.06 32.89 13.58
CA LYS A 216 14.51 33.06 13.80
C LYS A 216 15.23 31.72 13.83
N LYS A 217 14.67 30.70 14.48
CA LYS A 217 15.29 29.37 14.53
C LYS A 217 15.20 28.61 13.21
N GLN A 218 14.17 28.82 12.41
CA GLN A 218 14.13 28.30 11.04
C GLN A 218 15.19 28.94 10.15
N GLN A 219 15.48 30.24 10.31
CA GLN A 219 16.59 30.91 9.60
C GLN A 219 17.95 30.31 9.98
N GLU A 220 18.11 29.83 11.22
CA GLU A 220 19.28 29.07 11.68
C GLU A 220 19.27 27.59 11.20
N GLN A 221 18.36 27.21 10.29
CA GLN A 221 18.19 25.86 9.74
C GLN A 221 17.85 24.78 10.78
N ALA A 222 17.28 25.14 11.94
CA ALA A 222 16.86 24.17 12.93
C ALA A 222 15.55 23.48 12.52
N THR A 223 15.52 22.14 12.64
CA THR A 223 14.33 21.33 12.36
C THR A 223 13.34 21.36 13.52
N ASP A 224 12.05 21.12 13.26
CA ASP A 224 11.01 21.09 14.31
C ASP A 224 11.33 20.16 15.49
N GLN A 225 11.99 19.02 15.21
CA GLN A 225 12.43 18.11 16.26
C GLN A 225 13.51 18.74 17.15
N GLN A 226 14.48 19.44 16.56
CA GLN A 226 15.52 20.15 17.30
C GLN A 226 14.93 21.29 18.13
N LEU A 227 13.95 22.02 17.59
CA LEU A 227 13.24 23.08 18.33
C LEU A 227 12.53 22.53 19.56
N LEU A 228 11.83 21.40 19.41
CA LEU A 228 11.16 20.75 20.53
C LEU A 228 12.17 20.30 21.60
N SER A 229 13.30 19.71 21.21
CA SER A 229 14.35 19.31 22.16
C SER A 229 14.95 20.50 22.92
N ILE A 230 15.15 21.65 22.25
CA ILE A 230 15.62 22.89 22.89
C ILE A 230 14.63 23.37 23.96
N LEU A 231 13.33 23.38 23.64
CA LEU A 231 12.30 23.82 24.59
C LEU A 231 12.16 22.86 25.78
N GLN A 232 12.20 21.55 25.53
CA GLN A 232 12.16 20.54 26.60
C GLN A 232 13.37 20.67 27.55
N LYS A 233 14.56 20.91 27.01
CA LYS A 233 15.76 21.15 27.82
C LYS A 233 15.58 22.36 28.75
N LYS A 234 15.09 23.48 28.20
CA LYS A 234 14.83 24.70 28.99
C LYS A 234 13.76 24.51 30.07
N LEU A 235 12.72 23.71 29.80
CA LEU A 235 11.71 23.38 30.80
C LEU A 235 12.29 22.58 31.98
N ILE A 236 13.17 21.62 31.70
CA ILE A 236 13.86 20.84 32.73
C ILE A 236 14.74 21.76 33.60
N GLU A 237 15.47 22.68 32.98
CA GLU A 237 16.30 23.68 33.68
C GLU A 237 15.44 24.58 34.58
N LYS A 238 14.30 25.10 34.08
CA LYS A 238 13.36 25.93 34.84
C LYS A 238 12.78 25.19 36.06
N ARG A 239 12.37 23.93 35.88
CA ARG A 239 11.81 23.10 36.97
C ARG A 239 12.86 22.76 38.03
N SER A 240 14.10 22.50 37.60
CA SER A 240 15.23 22.26 38.49
C SER A 240 15.55 23.50 39.33
N ALA A 241 15.55 24.69 38.72
CA ALA A 241 15.78 25.95 39.41
C ALA A 241 14.66 26.27 40.42
N ALA A 242 13.39 26.06 40.06
CA ALA A 242 12.27 26.27 40.98
C ALA A 242 12.33 25.34 42.21
N SER A 243 12.72 24.08 42.00
CA SER A 243 12.87 23.11 43.09
C SER A 243 13.98 23.47 44.07
N ALA A 244 15.01 24.19 43.61
CA ALA A 244 16.12 24.64 44.45
C ALA A 244 15.75 25.84 45.35
N GLN A 245 14.72 26.61 45.01
CA GLN A 245 14.26 27.77 45.79
C GLN A 245 13.26 27.43 46.91
N ILE A 246 12.76 26.18 46.93
CA ILE A 246 11.78 25.69 47.93
C ILE A 246 12.49 24.99 49.11
N LYS A 247 13.82 24.90 49.09
CA LYS A 247 14.65 24.42 50.21
C LYS A 247 15.24 25.58 50.98
#